data_AF-A0AAN8YEI4-F1
#
_entry.id   AF-A0AAN8YEI4-F1
#
_cell.length_a   1.000
_cell.length_b   1.000
_cell.length_c   1.000
_cell.angle_alpha   90.00
_cell.angle_beta   90.00
_cell.angle_gamma   90.00
#
_symmetry.space_group_name_H-M   'P 1'
#
loop_
_entity.id
_entity.type
_entity.pdbx_description
1 polymer ?
#
loop_
_entity_poly.entity_id
_entity_poly.type
_entity_poly.pdbx_seq_one_letter_code
_entity_poly.pdbx_strand_id
1 'polypeptide(L)'
;MKQGPGLAHHQQLKLCEEVNDQEIWEGLKSIADDKAPGIDGYTACLFKKAWQVVKEDVCSAVKDFLKTSTMCKIINCTTITLVPKIPNHVIVKDFRPIACCTVLYKIIAKVMATRMQKIMPSIIYEAQTGFIPGRRICDNIILAQKLVQAYTRKYISARCMIKIDLQKAYDSVEWIYLEQVLEELCFPTQFRRWIMQCMTIVNYTVLVNGAFIDSFDAAKGLR
;
A
#
# COMPACT_ATOMS: atom_id res chain seq x y z
N MET A 1 -5.28 -20.74 -9.58
CA MET A 1 -5.96 -21.18 -8.34
C MET A 1 -7.46 -21.29 -8.63
N LYS A 2 -7.92 -22.30 -9.38
CA LYS A 2 -9.27 -22.27 -9.98
C LYS A 2 -10.47 -22.39 -9.01
N GLN A 3 -10.26 -22.49 -7.69
CA GLN A 3 -11.31 -22.63 -6.67
C GLN A 3 -11.06 -21.74 -5.43
N GLY A 4 -10.22 -20.71 -5.54
CA GLY A 4 -10.02 -19.74 -4.45
C GLY A 4 -11.18 -18.74 -4.34
N PRO A 5 -11.36 -18.07 -3.18
CA PRO A 5 -12.33 -17.01 -3.05
C PRO A 5 -11.98 -15.84 -3.99
N GLY A 6 -12.89 -15.51 -4.90
CA GLY A 6 -12.81 -14.33 -5.76
C GLY A 6 -13.84 -13.28 -5.34
N LEU A 7 -13.65 -12.04 -5.79
CA LEU A 7 -14.61 -10.97 -5.54
C LEU A 7 -15.95 -11.23 -6.24
N ALA A 8 -17.04 -11.10 -5.49
CA ALA A 8 -18.38 -11.17 -6.04
C ALA A 8 -18.68 -9.96 -6.95
N HIS A 9 -19.61 -10.13 -7.90
CA HIS A 9 -19.91 -9.09 -8.89
C HIS A 9 -20.30 -7.73 -8.28
N HIS A 10 -21.10 -7.72 -7.21
CA HIS A 10 -21.47 -6.48 -6.53
C HIS A 10 -20.25 -5.78 -5.87
N GLN A 11 -19.26 -6.54 -5.39
CA GLN A 11 -18.01 -5.99 -4.81
C GLN A 11 -17.13 -5.40 -5.91
N GLN A 12 -17.08 -6.07 -7.07
CA GLN A 12 -16.38 -5.58 -8.26
C GLN A 12 -16.93 -4.23 -8.73
N LEU A 13 -18.25 -4.10 -8.83
CA LEU A 13 -18.90 -2.83 -9.19
C LEU A 13 -18.55 -1.72 -8.19
N LYS A 14 -18.67 -2.02 -6.89
CA LYS A 14 -18.40 -1.06 -5.81
C LYS A 14 -16.96 -0.52 -5.79
N LEU A 15 -15.98 -1.32 -6.20
CA LEU A 15 -14.59 -0.87 -6.30
C LEU A 15 -14.41 0.24 -7.33
N CYS A 16 -15.15 0.15 -8.45
CA CYS A 16 -15.00 1.02 -9.61
C CYS A 16 -16.06 2.13 -9.70
N GLU A 17 -16.89 2.30 -8.66
CA GLU A 17 -17.86 3.41 -8.60
C GLU A 17 -17.17 4.77 -8.73
N GLU A 18 -17.87 5.76 -9.28
CA GLU A 18 -17.31 7.11 -9.41
C GLU A 18 -16.96 7.68 -8.03
N VAL A 19 -15.76 8.27 -7.92
CA VAL A 19 -15.32 8.93 -6.70
C VAL A 19 -16.00 10.30 -6.57
N ASN A 20 -16.44 10.64 -5.37
CA ASN A 20 -16.98 11.96 -5.07
C ASN A 20 -15.99 12.80 -4.24
N ASP A 21 -16.21 14.11 -4.17
CA ASP A 21 -15.33 15.05 -3.45
C ASP A 21 -15.22 14.72 -1.96
N GLN A 22 -16.29 14.17 -1.36
CA GLN A 22 -16.31 13.81 0.05
C GLN A 22 -15.37 12.64 0.33
N GLU A 23 -15.35 11.62 -0.53
CA GLU A 23 -14.43 10.49 -0.42
C GLU A 23 -12.96 10.93 -0.57
N ILE A 24 -12.69 11.87 -1.46
CA ILE A 24 -11.35 12.46 -1.65
C ILE A 24 -10.94 13.24 -0.39
N TRP A 25 -11.86 14.04 0.15
CA TRP A 25 -11.63 14.81 1.37
C TRP A 25 -11.40 13.93 2.59
N GLU A 26 -12.16 12.85 2.74
CA GLU A 26 -11.95 11.83 3.78
C GLU A 26 -10.60 11.13 3.62
N GLY A 27 -10.22 10.83 2.37
CA GLY A 27 -8.89 10.36 2.00
C GLY A 27 -7.80 11.29 2.52
N LEU A 28 -7.86 12.58 2.20
CA LEU A 28 -6.92 13.58 2.68
C LEU A 28 -6.91 13.71 4.21
N LYS A 29 -8.09 13.79 4.85
CA LYS A 29 -8.21 13.88 6.31
C LYS A 29 -7.55 12.74 7.05
N SER A 30 -7.64 11.53 6.49
CA SER A 30 -7.09 10.31 7.09
C SER A 30 -5.56 10.21 7.01
N ILE A 31 -4.89 11.06 6.22
CA ILE A 31 -3.43 11.17 6.18
C ILE A 31 -2.99 12.07 7.33
N ALA A 32 -2.09 11.63 8.19
CA ALA A 32 -1.63 12.45 9.31
C ALA A 32 -0.85 13.70 8.83
N ASP A 33 -0.96 14.79 9.58
CA ASP A 33 -0.42 16.11 9.21
C ASP A 33 1.11 16.14 9.16
N ASP A 34 1.74 15.29 9.98
CA ASP A 34 3.19 15.14 10.18
C ASP A 34 3.83 14.12 9.22
N LYS A 35 3.07 13.59 8.25
CA LYS A 35 3.64 12.69 7.25
C LYS A 35 4.64 13.43 6.37
N ALA A 36 5.83 12.86 6.23
CA ALA A 36 6.91 13.39 5.40
C ALA A 36 6.41 13.71 3.98
N PRO A 37 6.76 14.89 3.44
CA PRO A 37 6.34 15.33 2.10
C PRO A 37 7.06 14.53 1.00
N GLY A 38 6.61 14.69 -0.24
CA GLY A 38 7.35 14.19 -1.40
C GLY A 38 8.49 15.14 -1.78
N ILE A 39 8.99 15.00 -3.02
CA ILE A 39 10.01 15.89 -3.60
C ILE A 39 9.55 17.36 -3.69
N ASP A 40 8.24 17.57 -3.71
CA ASP A 40 7.58 18.89 -3.77
C ASP A 40 7.57 19.64 -2.43
N GLY A 41 7.95 18.98 -1.33
CA GLY A 41 8.01 19.59 -0.01
C GLY A 41 6.65 19.86 0.66
N TYR A 42 5.53 19.54 0.00
CA TYR A 42 4.20 19.82 0.53
C TYR A 42 3.68 18.71 1.44
N THR A 43 3.21 19.08 2.63
CA THR A 43 2.64 18.15 3.63
C THR A 43 1.12 18.10 3.56
N ALA A 44 0.52 17.04 4.12
CA ALA A 44 -0.94 16.93 4.20
C ALA A 44 -1.57 18.09 4.99
N CYS A 45 -0.86 18.64 5.98
CA CYS A 45 -1.28 19.82 6.74
C CYS A 45 -1.59 21.01 5.83
N LEU A 46 -0.71 21.30 4.86
CA LEU A 46 -0.90 22.40 3.92
C LEU A 46 -2.18 22.22 3.09
N PHE A 47 -2.38 21.04 2.50
CA PHE A 47 -3.58 20.74 1.72
C PHE A 47 -4.88 20.85 2.53
N LYS A 48 -4.85 20.44 3.80
CA LYS A 48 -6.01 20.56 4.69
C LYS A 48 -6.31 22.00 5.08
N LYS A 49 -5.28 22.80 5.37
CA LYS A 49 -5.43 24.22 5.75
C LYS A 49 -5.84 25.08 4.56
N ALA A 50 -5.27 24.81 3.38
CA ALA A 50 -5.57 25.53 2.14
C ALA A 50 -6.70 24.88 1.32
N TRP A 51 -7.50 23.97 1.91
CA TRP A 51 -8.48 23.18 1.18
C TRP A 51 -9.45 24.03 0.36
N GLN A 52 -9.89 25.17 0.89
CA GLN A 52 -10.80 26.08 0.17
C GLN A 52 -10.21 26.64 -1.13
N VAL A 53 -8.88 26.65 -1.25
CA VAL A 53 -8.17 27.12 -2.45
C VAL A 53 -7.87 25.95 -3.39
N VAL A 54 -7.35 24.83 -2.86
CA VAL A 54 -6.83 23.72 -3.68
C VAL A 54 -7.86 22.62 -3.98
N LYS A 55 -9.06 22.69 -3.40
CA LYS A 55 -10.08 21.63 -3.49
C LYS A 55 -10.40 21.26 -4.93
N GLU A 56 -10.67 22.25 -5.79
CA GLU A 56 -11.13 22.00 -7.16
C GLU A 56 -10.05 21.27 -7.97
N ASP A 57 -8.80 21.73 -7.90
CA ASP A 57 -7.66 21.12 -8.58
C ASP A 57 -7.38 19.71 -8.08
N VAL A 58 -7.37 19.52 -6.75
CA VAL A 58 -7.11 18.20 -6.13
C VAL A 58 -8.22 17.20 -6.50
N CYS A 59 -9.48 17.61 -6.38
CA CYS A 59 -10.60 16.73 -6.72
C CYS A 59 -10.62 16.40 -8.21
N SER A 60 -10.35 17.39 -9.07
CA SER A 60 -10.27 17.20 -10.52
C SER A 60 -9.16 16.21 -10.88
N ALA A 61 -7.95 16.39 -10.34
CA ALA A 61 -6.82 15.51 -10.61
C ALA A 61 -7.05 14.05 -10.15
N VAL A 62 -7.64 13.85 -8.98
CA VAL A 62 -7.95 12.50 -8.47
C VAL A 62 -9.03 11.82 -9.30
N LYS A 63 -10.10 12.55 -9.67
CA LYS A 63 -11.18 12.04 -10.52
C LYS A 63 -10.68 11.71 -11.92
N ASP A 64 -9.86 12.58 -12.50
CA ASP A 64 -9.28 12.38 -13.82
C ASP A 64 -8.44 11.08 -13.85
N PHE A 65 -7.56 10.87 -12.87
CA PHE A 65 -6.80 9.63 -12.75
C PHE A 65 -7.71 8.39 -12.67
N LEU A 66 -8.73 8.40 -11.80
CA LEU A 66 -9.62 7.24 -11.64
C LEU A 66 -10.50 7.00 -12.88
N LYS A 67 -10.82 8.04 -13.64
CA LYS A 67 -11.56 7.90 -14.90
C LYS A 67 -10.67 7.39 -16.05
N THR A 68 -9.50 7.99 -16.24
CA THR A 68 -8.64 7.72 -17.41
C THR A 68 -7.64 6.59 -17.16
N SER A 69 -7.43 6.20 -15.90
CA SER A 69 -6.32 5.35 -15.47
C SER A 69 -4.95 5.89 -15.89
N THR A 70 -4.80 7.20 -16.08
CA THR A 70 -3.53 7.81 -16.50
C THR A 70 -3.12 8.82 -15.44
N MET A 71 -1.90 8.67 -14.91
CA MET A 71 -1.37 9.56 -13.88
C MET A 71 -0.25 10.43 -14.46
N CYS A 72 -0.26 11.72 -14.12
CA CYS A 72 0.85 12.61 -14.44
C CYS A 72 2.12 12.14 -13.70
N LYS A 73 3.23 11.99 -14.43
CA LYS A 73 4.50 11.48 -13.89
C LYS A 73 4.99 12.25 -12.66
N ILE A 74 4.77 13.57 -12.63
CA ILE A 74 5.18 14.46 -11.52
C ILE A 74 4.47 14.07 -10.22
N ILE A 75 3.21 13.64 -10.29
CA ILE A 75 2.45 13.17 -9.13
C ILE A 75 3.09 11.90 -8.57
N ASN A 76 3.62 11.04 -9.45
CA ASN A 76 4.20 9.77 -9.09
C ASN A 76 5.71 9.80 -8.80
N CYS A 77 6.31 10.98 -8.64
CA CYS A 77 7.69 11.12 -8.18
C CYS A 77 7.80 10.75 -6.70
N THR A 78 8.77 9.91 -6.35
CA THR A 78 8.96 9.41 -4.98
C THR A 78 10.40 9.67 -4.54
N THR A 79 10.57 10.30 -3.39
CA THR A 79 11.89 10.47 -2.79
C THR A 79 12.18 9.31 -1.85
N ILE A 80 13.34 8.69 -1.97
CA ILE A 80 13.83 7.69 -1.03
C ILE A 80 14.70 8.39 0.00
N THR A 81 14.26 8.37 1.26
CA THR A 81 15.05 8.86 2.40
C THR A 81 15.58 7.69 3.20
N LEU A 82 16.84 7.79 3.66
CA LEU A 82 17.49 6.74 4.44
C LEU A 82 17.31 7.01 5.94
N VAL A 83 16.61 6.11 6.63
CA VAL A 83 16.43 6.17 8.09
C VAL A 83 17.36 5.17 8.76
N PRO A 84 18.23 5.59 9.70
CA PRO A 84 19.10 4.68 10.45
C PRO A 84 18.29 3.64 11.25
N LYS A 85 18.68 2.35 11.18
CA LYS A 85 18.13 1.29 12.04
C LYS A 85 18.85 1.21 13.38
N ILE A 86 20.13 1.58 13.42
CA ILE A 86 21.01 1.51 14.58
C ILE A 86 21.82 2.81 14.73
N PRO A 87 22.27 3.14 15.95
CA PRO A 87 23.25 4.21 16.17
C PRO A 87 24.58 3.89 15.46
N ASN A 88 25.30 4.91 15.01
CA ASN A 88 26.61 4.79 14.34
C ASN A 88 26.60 3.87 13.11
N HIS A 89 25.69 4.13 12.17
CA HIS A 89 25.61 3.41 10.90
C HIS A 89 26.92 3.52 10.09
N VAL A 90 27.36 2.43 9.47
CA VAL A 90 28.55 2.43 8.62
C VAL A 90 28.24 1.88 7.23
N ILE A 91 27.32 0.92 7.14
CA ILE A 91 26.98 0.26 5.88
C ILE A 91 25.54 0.55 5.45
N VAL A 92 25.27 0.50 4.14
CA VAL A 92 23.93 0.77 3.56
C VAL A 92 22.85 -0.15 4.16
N LYS A 93 23.19 -1.37 4.59
CA LYS A 93 22.26 -2.32 5.22
C LYS A 93 21.72 -1.84 6.57
N ASP A 94 22.44 -0.92 7.23
CA ASP A 94 22.04 -0.32 8.51
C ASP A 94 20.93 0.72 8.32
N PHE A 95 20.62 1.09 7.09
CA PHE A 95 19.53 2.00 6.78
C PHE A 95 18.26 1.26 6.36
N ARG A 96 17.12 1.86 6.67
CA ARG A 96 15.83 1.53 6.09
C ARG A 96 15.52 2.61 5.05
N PRO A 97 15.40 2.28 3.75
CA PRO A 97 14.86 3.21 2.79
C PRO A 97 13.38 3.43 3.09
N ILE A 98 12.95 4.68 3.09
CA ILE A 98 11.55 5.09 3.21
C ILE A 98 11.17 5.83 1.94
N ALA A 99 10.10 5.36 1.29
CA ALA A 99 9.51 6.01 0.12
C ALA A 99 8.59 7.16 0.57
N CYS A 100 8.97 8.38 0.20
CA CYS A 100 8.25 9.61 0.47
C CYS A 100 7.55 10.08 -0.82
N CYS A 101 6.25 9.76 -0.94
CA CYS A 101 5.44 10.15 -2.10
C CYS A 101 4.82 11.54 -1.93
N THR A 102 4.41 12.15 -3.04
CA THR A 102 3.59 13.38 -3.05
C THR A 102 2.27 13.16 -2.29
N VAL A 103 1.71 14.25 -1.74
CA VAL A 103 0.40 14.17 -1.05
C VAL A 103 -0.70 13.77 -2.01
N LEU A 104 -0.68 14.27 -3.25
CA LEU A 104 -1.70 13.93 -4.24
C LEU A 104 -1.70 12.42 -4.57
N TYR A 105 -0.51 11.81 -4.74
CA TYR A 105 -0.41 10.35 -4.85
C TYR A 105 -0.96 9.64 -3.61
N LYS A 106 -0.61 10.12 -2.41
CA LYS A 106 -1.11 9.53 -1.16
C LYS A 106 -2.62 9.58 -1.06
N ILE A 107 -3.28 10.66 -1.53
CA ILE A 107 -4.75 10.75 -1.58
C ILE A 107 -5.31 9.67 -2.52
N ILE A 108 -4.79 9.56 -3.74
CA ILE A 108 -5.21 8.55 -4.72
C ILE A 108 -5.08 7.14 -4.14
N ALA A 109 -3.88 6.80 -3.64
CA ALA A 109 -3.60 5.50 -3.03
C ALA A 109 -4.51 5.24 -1.82
N LYS A 110 -4.82 6.28 -1.02
CA LYS A 110 -5.67 6.16 0.16
C LYS A 110 -7.13 5.90 -0.20
N VAL A 111 -7.67 6.56 -1.24
CA VAL A 111 -9.02 6.29 -1.76
C VAL A 111 -9.10 4.83 -2.22
N MET A 112 -8.17 4.39 -3.07
CA MET A 112 -8.13 3.01 -3.57
C MET A 112 -7.99 1.99 -2.43
N ALA A 113 -7.07 2.22 -1.49
CA ALA A 113 -6.84 1.33 -0.36
C ALA A 113 -8.06 1.25 0.57
N THR A 114 -8.78 2.36 0.78
CA THR A 114 -9.98 2.39 1.62
C THR A 114 -11.12 1.60 0.99
N ARG A 115 -11.29 1.66 -0.33
CA ARG A 115 -12.25 0.81 -1.06
C ARG A 115 -11.87 -0.67 -0.98
N MET A 116 -10.60 -0.97 -1.23
CA MET A 116 -10.07 -2.34 -1.18
C MET A 116 -10.15 -2.95 0.23
N GLN A 117 -9.93 -2.15 1.27
CA GLN A 117 -9.99 -2.61 2.66
C GLN A 117 -11.37 -3.14 3.06
N LYS A 118 -12.46 -2.59 2.49
CA LYS A 118 -13.84 -3.02 2.79
C LYS A 118 -14.16 -4.41 2.26
N ILE A 119 -13.51 -4.82 1.18
CA ILE A 119 -13.73 -6.11 0.52
C ILE A 119 -12.71 -7.17 0.93
N MET A 120 -11.53 -6.76 1.39
CA MET A 120 -10.43 -7.67 1.71
C MET A 120 -10.84 -8.83 2.64
N PRO A 121 -11.65 -8.63 3.71
CA PRO A 121 -12.07 -9.70 4.61
C PRO A 121 -12.82 -10.86 3.94
N SER A 122 -13.43 -10.68 2.76
CA SER A 122 -14.17 -11.74 2.07
C SER A 122 -13.27 -12.66 1.23
N ILE A 123 -12.04 -12.26 0.94
CA ILE A 123 -11.11 -13.00 0.08
C ILE A 123 -9.86 -13.50 0.81
N ILE A 124 -9.55 -12.94 1.99
CA ILE A 124 -8.43 -13.39 2.81
C ILE A 124 -8.87 -14.36 3.90
N TYR A 125 -7.99 -15.28 4.27
CA TYR A 125 -8.21 -16.21 5.35
C TYR A 125 -8.25 -15.51 6.72
N GLU A 126 -8.97 -16.09 7.69
CA GLU A 126 -9.18 -15.49 9.02
C GLU A 126 -7.88 -15.32 9.84
N ALA A 127 -6.92 -16.24 9.67
CA ALA A 127 -5.63 -16.15 10.37
C ALA A 127 -4.72 -15.00 9.86
N GLN A 128 -5.07 -14.35 8.75
CA GLN A 128 -4.39 -13.15 8.27
C GLN A 128 -4.88 -11.93 9.05
N THR A 129 -4.15 -11.54 10.08
CA THR A 129 -4.52 -10.42 10.96
C THR A 129 -3.85 -9.09 10.59
N GLY A 130 -2.72 -9.13 9.89
CA GLY A 130 -1.98 -7.94 9.50
C GLY A 130 -2.76 -7.03 8.56
N PHE A 131 -2.81 -5.74 8.86
CA PHE A 131 -3.38 -4.68 8.02
C PHE A 131 -4.90 -4.76 7.74
N ILE A 132 -5.64 -5.56 8.51
CA ILE A 132 -7.10 -5.69 8.38
C ILE A 132 -7.78 -5.07 9.61
N PRO A 133 -8.66 -4.07 9.42
CA PRO A 133 -9.38 -3.47 10.54
C PRO A 133 -10.15 -4.51 11.35
N GLY A 134 -10.09 -4.39 12.66
CA GLY A 134 -10.76 -5.31 13.59
C GLY A 134 -9.97 -6.60 13.89
N ARG A 135 -8.92 -6.94 13.14
CA ARG A 135 -8.04 -8.07 13.44
C ARG A 135 -6.80 -7.60 14.19
N ARG A 136 -6.43 -8.28 15.29
CA ARG A 136 -5.30 -7.86 16.13
C ARG A 136 -4.19 -8.91 16.10
N ILE A 137 -2.94 -8.45 16.24
CA ILE A 137 -1.79 -9.36 16.33
C ILE A 137 -1.90 -10.29 17.54
N CYS A 138 -2.55 -9.85 18.62
CA CYS A 138 -2.81 -10.66 19.81
C CYS A 138 -3.60 -11.94 19.50
N ASP A 139 -4.51 -11.91 18.53
CA ASP A 139 -5.31 -13.08 18.15
C ASP A 139 -4.40 -14.19 17.59
N ASN A 140 -3.40 -13.81 16.79
CA ASN A 140 -2.41 -14.73 16.26
C ASN A 140 -1.45 -15.26 17.34
N ILE A 141 -1.13 -14.45 18.35
CA ILE A 141 -0.33 -14.91 19.50
C ILE A 141 -1.10 -16.00 20.26
N ILE A 142 -2.39 -15.77 20.55
CA ILE A 142 -3.24 -16.75 21.24
C ILE A 142 -3.40 -18.02 20.40
N LEU A 143 -3.62 -17.89 19.08
CA LEU A 143 -3.69 -19.02 18.17
C LEU A 143 -2.40 -19.83 18.21
N ALA A 144 -1.24 -19.18 18.09
CA ALA A 144 0.07 -19.84 18.15
C ALA A 144 0.28 -20.56 19.50
N GLN A 145 -0.07 -19.93 20.63
CA GLN A 145 0.01 -20.55 21.96
C GLN A 145 -0.86 -21.81 22.06
N LYS A 146 -2.11 -21.77 21.56
CA LYS A 146 -3.00 -22.94 21.52
C LYS A 146 -2.45 -24.06 20.65
N LEU A 147 -1.88 -23.72 19.49
CA LEU A 147 -1.25 -24.69 18.59
C LEU A 147 -0.05 -25.36 19.27
N VAL A 148 0.81 -24.60 19.98
CA VAL A 148 1.96 -25.14 20.72
C VAL A 148 1.52 -25.99 21.90
N GLN A 149 0.50 -25.58 22.65
CA GLN A 149 -0.04 -26.38 23.76
C GLN A 149 -0.55 -27.75 23.27
N ALA A 150 -1.02 -27.85 22.03
CA ALA A 150 -1.44 -29.13 21.46
C ALA A 150 -0.28 -30.12 21.25
N TYR A 151 0.99 -29.69 21.29
CA TYR A 151 2.16 -30.57 21.20
C TYR A 151 2.43 -31.36 22.47
N THR A 152 1.97 -30.89 23.63
CA THR A 152 2.23 -31.57 24.92
C THR A 152 1.25 -32.71 25.21
N ARG A 153 0.29 -32.96 24.31
CA ARG A 153 -0.71 -34.02 24.47
C ARG A 153 -0.10 -35.39 24.17
N LYS A 154 -0.43 -36.40 24.98
CA LYS A 154 -0.03 -37.80 24.74
C LYS A 154 -0.80 -38.37 23.53
N TYR A 155 -0.18 -39.31 22.82
CA TYR A 155 -0.78 -40.04 21.68
C TYR A 155 -1.21 -39.15 20.49
N ILE A 156 -0.35 -38.21 20.09
CA ILE A 156 -0.59 -37.35 18.92
C ILE A 156 0.27 -37.74 17.73
N SER A 157 -0.18 -37.39 16.52
CA SER A 157 0.63 -37.49 15.31
C SER A 157 1.87 -36.58 15.39
N ALA A 158 2.95 -36.95 14.70
CA ALA A 158 4.14 -36.13 14.58
C ALA A 158 3.79 -34.75 13.98
N ARG A 159 4.32 -33.68 14.58
CA ARG A 159 4.06 -32.29 14.19
C ARG A 159 5.36 -31.49 14.21
N CYS A 160 5.46 -30.48 13.36
CA CYS A 160 6.55 -29.51 13.37
C CYS A 160 6.03 -28.08 13.16
N MET A 161 6.78 -27.10 13.64
CA MET A 161 6.52 -25.69 13.41
C MET A 161 7.53 -25.15 12.40
N ILE A 162 7.03 -24.46 11.38
CA ILE A 162 7.86 -23.80 10.37
C ILE A 162 7.68 -22.29 10.51
N LYS A 163 8.80 -21.58 10.68
CA LYS A 163 8.85 -20.12 10.64
C LYS A 163 9.46 -19.69 9.32
N ILE A 164 8.69 -18.97 8.50
CA ILE A 164 9.13 -18.43 7.21
C ILE A 164 9.17 -16.92 7.34
N ASP A 165 10.27 -16.31 6.92
CA ASP A 165 10.43 -14.86 6.84
C ASP A 165 10.86 -14.48 5.42
N LEU A 166 10.28 -13.41 4.88
CA LEU A 166 10.52 -12.96 3.51
C LEU A 166 11.49 -11.78 3.52
N GLN A 167 12.66 -11.98 2.93
CA GLN A 167 13.63 -10.90 2.77
C GLN A 167 13.09 -9.83 1.80
N LYS A 168 13.09 -8.57 2.23
CA LYS A 168 12.66 -7.42 1.40
C LYS A 168 11.30 -7.66 0.74
N ALA A 169 10.31 -8.09 1.53
CA ALA A 169 9.00 -8.52 1.02
C ALA A 169 8.34 -7.47 0.11
N TYR A 170 8.43 -6.18 0.44
CA TYR A 170 7.87 -5.10 -0.39
C TYR A 170 8.70 -4.84 -1.66
N ASP A 171 10.03 -4.86 -1.58
CA ASP A 171 10.90 -4.54 -2.72
C ASP A 171 10.99 -5.67 -3.76
N SER A 172 10.59 -6.90 -3.37
CA SER A 172 10.79 -8.10 -4.18
C SER A 172 9.57 -8.52 -4.99
N VAL A 173 8.44 -7.83 -4.86
CA VAL A 173 7.20 -8.18 -5.58
C VAL A 173 7.33 -7.83 -7.06
N GLU A 174 7.33 -8.85 -7.91
CA GLU A 174 7.25 -8.68 -9.37
C GLU A 174 5.85 -8.22 -9.79
N TRP A 175 5.78 -7.19 -10.61
CA TRP A 175 4.50 -6.56 -10.97
C TRP A 175 3.60 -7.44 -11.84
N ILE A 176 4.19 -8.23 -12.73
CA ILE A 176 3.46 -9.21 -13.54
C ILE A 176 2.76 -10.23 -12.64
N TYR A 177 3.46 -10.70 -11.60
CA TYR A 177 2.87 -11.63 -10.63
C TYR A 177 1.74 -10.97 -9.84
N LEU A 178 1.90 -9.72 -9.41
CA LEU A 178 0.84 -8.99 -8.71
C LEU A 178 -0.41 -8.85 -9.59
N GLU A 179 -0.26 -8.49 -10.86
CA GLU A 179 -1.38 -8.33 -11.79
C GLU A 179 -2.15 -9.65 -11.99
N GLN A 180 -1.43 -10.77 -12.11
CA GLN A 180 -2.01 -12.11 -12.19
C GLN A 180 -2.76 -12.50 -10.90
N VAL A 181 -2.22 -12.17 -9.73
CA VAL A 181 -2.91 -12.43 -8.45
C VAL A 181 -4.20 -11.62 -8.37
N LEU A 182 -4.18 -10.34 -8.76
CA LEU A 182 -5.38 -9.51 -8.80
C LEU A 182 -6.42 -10.05 -9.80
N GLU A 183 -5.96 -10.59 -10.94
CA GLU A 183 -6.83 -11.25 -11.92
C GLU A 183 -7.52 -12.49 -11.34
N GLU A 184 -6.75 -13.38 -10.72
CA GLU A 184 -7.27 -14.62 -10.12
C GLU A 184 -8.20 -14.36 -8.94
N LEU A 185 -8.04 -13.22 -8.24
CA LEU A 185 -8.95 -12.77 -7.19
C LEU A 185 -10.19 -12.01 -7.74
N CYS A 186 -10.35 -11.97 -9.06
CA CYS A 186 -11.44 -11.31 -9.76
C CYS A 186 -11.52 -9.79 -9.53
N PHE A 187 -10.38 -9.11 -9.37
CA PHE A 187 -10.39 -7.64 -9.36
C PHE A 187 -10.77 -7.09 -10.74
N PRO A 188 -11.64 -6.06 -10.81
CA PRO A 188 -12.02 -5.45 -12.08
C PRO A 188 -10.80 -4.95 -12.86
N THR A 189 -10.82 -5.12 -14.17
CA THR A 189 -9.72 -4.68 -15.05
C THR A 189 -9.38 -3.19 -14.87
N GLN A 190 -10.37 -2.34 -14.63
CA GLN A 190 -10.16 -0.91 -14.36
C GLN A 190 -9.37 -0.69 -13.04
N PHE A 191 -9.75 -1.38 -11.96
CA PHE A 191 -9.04 -1.27 -10.68
C PHE A 191 -7.61 -1.80 -10.77
N ARG A 192 -7.41 -2.91 -11.51
CA ARG A 192 -6.08 -3.44 -11.82
C ARG A 192 -5.23 -2.41 -12.56
N ARG A 193 -5.78 -1.75 -13.59
CA ARG A 193 -5.08 -0.68 -14.32
C ARG A 193 -4.67 0.48 -13.41
N TRP A 194 -5.53 0.89 -12.48
CA TRP A 194 -5.17 1.93 -11.48
C TRP A 194 -3.97 1.50 -10.65
N ILE A 195 -3.96 0.27 -10.12
CA ILE A 195 -2.83 -0.26 -9.34
C ILE A 195 -1.56 -0.28 -10.19
N MET A 196 -1.64 -0.84 -11.40
CA MET A 196 -0.49 -0.96 -12.28
C MET A 196 0.06 0.41 -12.66
N GLN A 197 -0.80 1.39 -12.92
CA GLN A 197 -0.38 2.76 -13.21
C GLN A 197 0.28 3.44 -12.04
N CYS A 198 -0.21 3.24 -10.81
CA CYS A 198 0.50 3.67 -9.63
C CYS A 198 1.90 3.04 -9.57
N MET A 199 2.05 1.76 -9.88
CA MET A 199 3.31 1.05 -9.66
C MET A 199 4.35 1.23 -10.77
N THR A 200 3.95 1.23 -12.04
CA THR A 200 4.88 1.11 -13.18
C THR A 200 5.50 2.43 -13.63
N ILE A 201 4.82 3.56 -13.41
CA ILE A 201 5.32 4.87 -13.87
C ILE A 201 6.14 5.60 -12.81
N VAL A 202 6.38 4.96 -11.67
CA VAL A 202 7.06 5.60 -10.54
C VAL A 202 8.51 5.89 -10.90
N ASN A 203 8.92 7.11 -10.58
CA ASN A 203 10.28 7.58 -10.73
C ASN A 203 10.82 7.92 -9.34
N TYR A 204 11.95 7.30 -8.98
CA TYR A 204 12.60 7.45 -7.69
C TYR A 204 13.78 8.40 -7.78
N THR A 205 13.98 9.21 -6.75
CA THR A 205 15.25 9.88 -6.47
C THR A 205 15.67 9.57 -5.04
N VAL A 206 16.96 9.50 -4.74
CA VAL A 206 17.46 9.31 -3.36
C VAL A 206 17.89 10.64 -2.79
N LEU A 207 17.44 10.93 -1.56
CA LEU A 207 17.89 12.07 -0.79
C LEU A 207 19.10 11.65 0.06
N VAL A 208 20.27 12.20 -0.26
CA VAL A 208 21.53 11.94 0.45
C VAL A 208 22.09 13.27 0.94
N ASN A 209 22.25 13.43 2.26
CA ASN A 209 22.80 14.63 2.89
C ASN A 209 22.13 15.95 2.45
N GLY A 210 20.83 15.93 2.22
CA GLY A 210 20.05 17.10 1.77
C GLY A 210 20.08 17.36 0.27
N ALA A 211 20.80 16.57 -0.52
CA ALA A 211 20.83 16.66 -1.97
C ALA A 211 20.11 15.48 -2.64
N PHE A 212 19.37 15.77 -3.72
CA PHE A 212 18.75 14.76 -4.55
C PHE A 212 19.76 14.26 -5.59
N ILE A 213 19.82 12.96 -5.79
CA ILE A 213 20.58 12.35 -6.89
C ILE A 213 19.72 12.24 -8.16
N ASP A 214 20.35 11.85 -9.27
CA ASP A 214 19.65 11.57 -10.53
C ASP A 214 18.53 10.55 -10.33
N SER A 215 17.42 10.78 -11.02
CA SER A 215 16.27 9.93 -10.88
C SER A 215 16.39 8.65 -11.70
N PHE A 216 15.72 7.60 -11.24
CA PHE A 216 15.71 6.30 -11.89
C PHE A 216 14.32 5.67 -11.79
N ASP A 217 14.01 4.84 -12.78
CA ASP A 217 12.72 4.16 -12.85
C ASP A 217 12.73 2.86 -12.04
N ALA A 218 11.55 2.50 -11.53
CA ALA A 218 11.37 1.23 -10.85
C ALA A 218 11.12 0.10 -11.83
N ALA A 219 11.59 -1.10 -11.48
CA ALA A 219 11.29 -2.32 -12.23
C ALA A 219 10.32 -3.26 -11.46
N LYS A 220 10.30 -3.16 -10.13
CA LYS A 220 9.51 -4.03 -9.25
C LYS A 220 9.33 -3.43 -7.85
N GLY A 221 8.54 -4.11 -7.03
CA GLY A 221 8.29 -3.77 -5.63
C GLY A 221 7.05 -2.92 -5.41
N LEU A 222 6.74 -2.67 -4.14
CA LEU A 222 5.58 -1.92 -3.65
C LEU A 222 6.03 -0.63 -2.93
N ARG A 223 5.09 0.31 -2.73
CA ARG A 223 5.30 1.57 -1.99
C ARG A 223 4.36 1.70 -0.80
#